data_AF-A0A7W2EXF1-F1
#
_entry.id   AF-A0A7W2EXF1-F1
#
_cell.length_a   1.000
_cell.length_b   1.000
_cell.length_c   1.000
_cell.angle_alpha   90.00
_cell.angle_beta   90.00
_cell.angle_gamma   90.00
#
_symmetry.space_group_name_H-M   'P 1'
#
loop_
_entity.id
_entity.type
_entity.pdbx_description
1 polymer ?
#
loop_
_entity_poly.entity_id
_entity_poly.type
_entity_poly.pdbx_seq_one_letter_code
_entity_poly.pdbx_strand_id
1 'polypeptide(L)'
;MTGLSGRVLPVHPQPKDDEIFSSWLCRIAQANGLKLHTLEVQVWGRKKQIWTRDIDRSIDDATLARVAELSGTPLDRARETCLQSLEGKLFERLVVKSNSDWVLPSGVYHRKRRRHAMQFCPLCLAQDASPYYRRSWRLALSTFCTVHDIMLHECCPSCEEPVAFHRQELGDRWTSRIIW
;
A
#
# COMPACT_ATOMS: atom_id res chain seq x y z
N MET A 1 -4.42 12.20 -17.20
CA MET A 1 -3.49 13.34 -17.16
C MET A 1 -2.15 12.85 -17.66
N THR A 2 -1.68 13.52 -18.69
CA THR A 2 -0.36 13.36 -19.29
C THR A 2 0.47 14.50 -18.68
N GLY A 3 1.64 14.24 -18.09
CA GLY A 3 2.47 15.29 -17.45
C GLY A 3 2.96 16.35 -18.45
N LEU A 4 3.92 17.18 -18.06
CA LEU A 4 4.46 18.22 -18.96
C LEU A 4 5.05 17.63 -20.27
N SER A 5 5.61 16.41 -20.20
CA SER A 5 6.06 15.62 -21.36
C SER A 5 4.97 14.71 -21.94
N GLY A 6 3.84 14.63 -21.25
CA GLY A 6 2.71 13.78 -21.52
C GLY A 6 2.85 12.31 -21.13
N ARG A 7 4.02 11.88 -20.64
CA ARG A 7 4.35 10.46 -20.41
C ARG A 7 4.23 10.02 -18.94
N VAL A 8 4.63 10.89 -18.01
CA VAL A 8 4.63 10.65 -16.55
C VAL A 8 3.66 11.58 -15.84
N LEU A 9 3.31 11.29 -14.58
CA LEU A 9 2.55 12.20 -13.73
C LEU A 9 3.37 13.45 -13.37
N PRO A 10 2.74 14.60 -13.06
CA PRO A 10 3.45 15.81 -12.65
C PRO A 10 4.34 15.61 -11.41
N VAL A 11 3.82 14.92 -10.39
CA VAL A 11 4.61 14.48 -9.23
C VAL A 11 4.63 12.96 -9.24
N HIS A 12 5.81 12.37 -9.24
CA HIS A 12 5.97 10.93 -9.42
C HIS A 12 6.93 10.35 -8.37
N PRO A 13 6.48 10.23 -7.11
CA PRO A 13 7.32 9.70 -6.04
C PRO A 13 7.74 8.26 -6.37
N GLN A 14 9.03 7.98 -6.21
CA GLN A 14 9.57 6.64 -6.40
C GLN A 14 9.22 5.74 -5.20
N PRO A 15 9.13 4.41 -5.40
CA PRO A 15 8.98 3.47 -4.29
C PRO A 15 10.09 3.64 -3.26
N LYS A 16 9.71 3.79 -1.99
CA LYS A 16 10.63 3.76 -0.86
C LYS A 16 11.11 2.34 -0.59
N ASP A 17 12.18 2.21 0.17
CA ASP A 17 12.73 0.91 0.54
C ASP A 17 11.75 0.12 1.39
N ASP A 18 11.54 -1.12 0.97
CA ASP A 18 10.55 -2.03 1.50
C ASP A 18 9.13 -1.46 1.49
N GLU A 19 8.80 -0.50 0.61
CA GLU A 19 7.43 0.00 0.51
C GLU A 19 6.51 -1.00 -0.21
N ILE A 20 5.30 -1.19 0.32
CA ILE A 20 4.31 -2.04 -0.34
C ILE A 20 3.55 -1.30 -1.45
N PHE A 21 3.16 -2.03 -2.50
CA PHE A 21 2.49 -1.48 -3.69
C PHE A 21 1.28 -0.59 -3.34
N SER A 22 0.39 -1.06 -2.47
CA SER A 22 -0.77 -0.29 -2.03
C SER A 22 -0.42 1.05 -1.37
N SER A 23 0.65 1.10 -0.57
CA SER A 23 1.16 2.33 0.04
C SER A 23 1.71 3.28 -1.01
N TRP A 24 2.54 2.75 -1.92
CA TRP A 24 3.13 3.53 -2.98
C TRP A 24 2.07 4.20 -3.88
N LEU A 25 1.03 3.44 -4.26
CA LEU A 25 -0.09 3.97 -5.03
C LEU A 25 -0.85 5.09 -4.28
N CYS A 26 -1.02 4.97 -2.96
CA CYS A 26 -1.60 6.03 -2.14
C CYS A 26 -0.72 7.28 -2.11
N ARG A 27 0.60 7.12 -1.97
CA ARG A 27 1.55 8.24 -1.98
C ARG A 27 1.61 8.94 -3.35
N ILE A 28 1.51 8.20 -4.46
CA ILE A 28 1.38 8.80 -5.79
C ILE A 28 0.11 9.66 -5.87
N ALA A 29 -1.04 9.16 -5.40
CA ALA A 29 -2.28 9.91 -5.40
C ALA A 29 -2.18 11.19 -4.56
N GLN A 30 -1.68 11.07 -3.32
CA GLN A 30 -1.49 12.18 -2.40
C GLN A 30 -0.54 13.24 -2.95
N ALA A 31 0.60 12.84 -3.53
CA ALA A 31 1.60 13.75 -4.07
C ALA A 31 1.08 14.56 -5.27
N ASN A 32 0.05 14.08 -5.97
CA ASN A 32 -0.63 14.80 -7.06
C ASN A 32 -1.92 15.51 -6.59
N GLY A 33 -2.22 15.53 -5.29
CA GLY A 33 -3.45 16.13 -4.76
C GLY A 33 -4.73 15.42 -5.23
N LEU A 34 -4.66 14.12 -5.53
CA LEU A 34 -5.77 13.33 -6.05
C LEU A 34 -6.33 12.37 -5.00
N LYS A 35 -7.65 12.23 -4.96
CA LYS A 35 -8.25 11.08 -4.26
C LYS A 35 -7.73 9.82 -4.94
N LEU A 36 -7.40 8.81 -4.15
CA LEU A 36 -6.90 7.54 -4.68
C LEU A 36 -7.83 6.98 -5.76
N HIS A 37 -9.14 6.96 -5.53
CA HIS A 37 -10.12 6.53 -6.54
C HIS A 37 -10.09 7.36 -7.84
N THR A 38 -9.84 8.67 -7.74
CA THR A 38 -9.70 9.53 -8.92
C THR A 38 -8.47 9.15 -9.74
N LEU A 39 -7.33 8.87 -9.08
CA LEU A 39 -6.14 8.36 -9.75
C LEU A 39 -6.46 7.03 -10.47
N GLU A 40 -7.04 6.05 -9.78
CA GLU A 40 -7.38 4.74 -10.35
C GLU A 40 -8.23 4.83 -11.62
N VAL A 41 -9.29 5.64 -11.58
CA VAL A 41 -10.18 5.85 -12.73
C VAL A 41 -9.41 6.45 -13.91
N GLN A 42 -8.43 7.32 -13.65
CA GLN A 42 -7.57 7.87 -14.70
C GLN A 42 -6.55 6.86 -15.24
N VAL A 43 -6.04 5.96 -14.40
CA VAL A 43 -5.02 4.98 -14.81
C VAL A 43 -5.63 3.85 -15.64
N TRP A 44 -6.78 3.29 -15.22
CA TRP A 44 -7.35 2.09 -15.83
C TRP A 44 -8.88 2.10 -15.97
N GLY A 45 -9.52 3.26 -15.80
CA GLY A 45 -10.96 3.43 -15.98
C GLY A 45 -11.82 2.88 -14.83
N ARG A 46 -13.14 3.17 -14.89
CA ARG A 46 -14.09 2.82 -13.82
C ARG A 46 -14.37 1.32 -13.68
N LYS A 47 -14.05 0.52 -14.69
CA LYS A 47 -14.39 -0.92 -14.74
C LYS A 47 -13.45 -1.78 -13.89
N LYS A 48 -12.20 -1.37 -13.71
CA LYS A 48 -11.21 -2.16 -12.97
C LYS A 48 -11.24 -1.80 -11.49
N GLN A 49 -11.66 -2.76 -10.65
CA GLN A 49 -11.78 -2.61 -9.20
C GLN A 49 -10.69 -3.41 -8.50
N ILE A 50 -9.53 -2.80 -8.27
CA ILE A 50 -8.40 -3.52 -7.65
C ILE A 50 -8.65 -3.81 -6.16
N TRP A 51 -9.29 -2.89 -5.43
CA TRP A 51 -9.51 -2.99 -3.98
C TRP A 51 -10.56 -4.02 -3.55
N THR A 52 -11.20 -4.73 -4.47
CA THR A 52 -12.08 -5.84 -4.12
C THR A 52 -11.35 -7.12 -3.77
N ARG A 53 -10.03 -7.09 -3.93
CA ARG A 53 -9.12 -8.17 -3.60
C ARG A 53 -7.93 -7.59 -2.84
N ASP A 54 -7.07 -8.49 -2.37
CA ASP A 54 -5.81 -8.10 -1.78
C ASP A 54 -4.82 -7.66 -2.86
N ILE A 55 -4.80 -6.37 -3.16
CA ILE A 55 -4.01 -5.84 -4.29
C ILE A 55 -2.52 -6.18 -4.20
N ASP A 56 -1.96 -6.21 -2.99
CA ASP A 56 -0.54 -6.49 -2.78
C ASP A 56 -0.18 -7.96 -3.10
N ARG A 57 -1.18 -8.82 -3.26
CA ARG A 57 -1.05 -10.23 -3.65
C ARG A 57 -1.55 -10.52 -5.06
N SER A 58 -2.46 -9.71 -5.57
CA SER A 58 -3.20 -10.01 -6.80
C SER A 58 -3.01 -9.01 -7.92
N ILE A 59 -2.12 -8.03 -7.76
CA ILE A 59 -1.79 -7.09 -8.84
C ILE A 59 -1.20 -7.85 -10.03
N ASP A 60 -1.71 -7.55 -11.22
CA ASP A 60 -1.20 -8.10 -12.48
C ASP A 60 -0.09 -7.23 -13.06
N ASP A 61 0.84 -7.85 -13.80
CA ASP A 61 2.01 -7.19 -14.41
C ASP A 61 1.62 -6.01 -15.31
N ALA A 62 0.49 -6.09 -16.02
CA ALA A 62 0.03 -5.00 -16.88
C ALA A 62 -0.36 -3.75 -16.05
N THR A 63 -1.00 -3.94 -14.91
CA THR A 63 -1.35 -2.83 -14.00
C THR A 63 -0.13 -2.25 -13.33
N LEU A 64 0.77 -3.12 -12.86
CA LEU A 64 2.02 -2.70 -12.25
C LEU A 64 2.87 -1.89 -13.24
N ALA A 65 3.01 -2.40 -14.47
CA ALA A 65 3.72 -1.72 -15.55
C ALA A 65 3.11 -0.36 -15.87
N ARG A 66 1.78 -0.24 -15.84
CA ARG A 66 1.12 1.05 -16.05
C ARG A 66 1.44 2.07 -14.96
N VAL A 67 1.47 1.65 -13.69
CA VAL A 67 1.88 2.53 -12.58
C VAL A 67 3.37 2.87 -12.67
N ALA A 68 4.22 1.91 -13.04
CA ALA A 68 5.65 2.09 -13.25
C ALA A 68 5.92 3.13 -14.35
N GLU A 69 5.24 3.02 -15.50
CA GLU A 69 5.33 3.98 -16.60
C GLU A 69 4.92 5.39 -16.16
N LEU A 70 3.77 5.52 -15.50
CA LEU A 70 3.25 6.83 -15.05
C LEU A 70 4.10 7.47 -13.96
N SER A 71 4.86 6.69 -13.21
CA SER A 71 5.76 7.18 -12.17
C SER A 71 7.21 7.34 -12.64
N GLY A 72 7.53 6.95 -13.89
CA GLY A 72 8.91 6.87 -14.37
C GLY A 72 9.78 5.86 -13.60
N THR A 73 9.16 4.89 -12.92
CA THR A 73 9.85 3.87 -12.12
C THR A 73 10.21 2.67 -13.02
N PRO A 74 11.44 2.14 -12.98
CA PRO A 74 11.77 0.88 -13.64
C PRO A 74 10.84 -0.26 -13.18
N LEU A 75 10.37 -1.10 -14.11
CA LEU A 75 9.42 -2.16 -13.79
C LEU A 75 9.93 -3.11 -12.70
N ASP A 76 11.23 -3.42 -12.71
CA ASP A 76 11.81 -4.30 -11.69
C ASP A 76 11.78 -3.68 -10.29
N ARG A 77 12.01 -2.36 -10.18
CA ARG A 77 11.81 -1.63 -8.92
C ARG A 77 10.35 -1.60 -8.50
N ALA A 78 9.41 -1.49 -9.44
CA ALA A 78 7.99 -1.59 -9.12
C ALA A 78 7.62 -3.00 -8.60
N ARG A 79 8.19 -4.06 -9.17
CA ARG A 79 7.99 -5.46 -8.72
C ARG A 79 8.44 -5.70 -7.29
N GLU A 80 9.47 -5.01 -6.82
CA GLU A 80 9.93 -5.09 -5.42
C GLU A 80 8.86 -4.63 -4.42
N THR A 81 7.89 -3.81 -4.83
CA THR A 81 6.79 -3.37 -3.95
C THR A 81 5.71 -4.45 -3.75
N CYS A 82 5.72 -5.50 -4.56
CA CYS A 82 4.73 -6.56 -4.55
C CYS A 82 5.17 -7.72 -3.64
N LEU A 83 4.23 -8.43 -3.01
CA LEU A 83 4.56 -9.60 -2.20
C LEU A 83 5.14 -10.74 -3.04
N GLN A 84 4.78 -10.82 -4.32
CA GLN A 84 5.34 -11.76 -5.28
C GLN A 84 6.88 -11.71 -5.35
N SER A 85 7.51 -10.56 -5.05
CA SER A 85 8.98 -10.44 -5.05
C SER A 85 9.70 -11.20 -3.93
N LEU A 86 8.93 -11.76 -2.98
CA LEU A 86 9.41 -12.64 -1.91
C LEU A 86 9.25 -14.13 -2.24
N GLU A 87 8.63 -14.47 -3.38
CA GLU A 87 8.54 -15.84 -3.89
C GLU A 87 9.95 -16.40 -4.15
N GLY A 88 10.19 -17.64 -3.73
CA GLY A 88 11.50 -18.29 -3.76
C GLY A 88 12.50 -17.78 -2.70
N LYS A 89 12.13 -16.77 -1.88
CA LYS A 89 12.96 -16.25 -0.79
C LYS A 89 12.36 -16.59 0.58
N LEU A 90 11.09 -16.29 0.76
CA LEU A 90 10.37 -16.48 2.03
C LEU A 90 9.33 -17.60 1.97
N PHE A 91 8.71 -17.78 0.81
CA PHE A 91 7.77 -18.85 0.52
C PHE A 91 7.99 -19.35 -0.89
N GLU A 92 7.71 -20.63 -1.14
CA GLU A 92 7.93 -21.24 -2.46
C GLU A 92 7.01 -20.64 -3.53
N ARG A 93 5.76 -20.33 -3.16
CA ARG A 93 4.76 -19.80 -4.08
C ARG A 93 3.72 -18.93 -3.38
N LEU A 94 3.44 -17.75 -3.94
CA LEU A 94 2.32 -16.93 -3.49
C LEU A 94 0.99 -17.44 -4.07
N VAL A 95 0.08 -17.85 -3.20
CA VAL A 95 -1.27 -18.29 -3.57
C VAL A 95 -2.21 -17.08 -3.61
N VAL A 96 -2.72 -16.70 -4.78
CA VAL A 96 -3.55 -15.47 -4.92
C VAL A 96 -5.02 -15.66 -4.51
N LYS A 97 -5.55 -16.88 -4.57
CA LYS A 97 -6.98 -17.18 -4.37
C LYS A 97 -7.35 -17.73 -2.98
N SER A 98 -6.36 -18.06 -2.16
CA SER A 98 -6.53 -18.61 -0.81
C SER A 98 -5.57 -17.91 0.16
N ASN A 99 -5.43 -18.39 1.39
CA ASN A 99 -4.33 -17.99 2.27
C ASN A 99 -3.00 -18.45 1.67
N SER A 100 -1.95 -17.69 1.92
CA SER A 100 -0.57 -18.07 1.63
C SER A 100 0.17 -18.16 2.94
N ASP A 101 1.05 -19.14 3.04
CA ASP A 101 1.89 -19.29 4.23
C ASP A 101 2.71 -18.02 4.43
N TRP A 102 2.90 -17.67 5.70
CA TRP A 102 3.69 -16.51 6.14
C TRP A 102 3.18 -15.13 5.71
N VAL A 103 2.07 -15.04 4.98
CA VAL A 103 1.46 -13.76 4.57
C VAL A 103 0.14 -13.55 5.30
N LEU A 104 0.02 -12.43 6.01
CA LEU A 104 -1.17 -12.09 6.75
C LEU A 104 -2.37 -11.86 5.81
N PRO A 105 -3.50 -12.58 6.00
CA PRO A 105 -4.63 -12.54 5.10
C PRO A 105 -5.52 -11.31 5.38
N SER A 106 -5.80 -10.51 4.36
CA SER A 106 -6.54 -9.24 4.52
C SER A 106 -8.06 -9.35 4.66
N GLY A 107 -8.62 -10.55 4.47
CA GLY A 107 -10.05 -10.80 4.70
C GLY A 107 -10.94 -9.81 3.95
N VAL A 108 -10.65 -9.57 2.66
CA VAL A 108 -11.37 -8.58 1.87
C VAL A 108 -12.80 -9.03 1.62
N TYR A 109 -13.76 -8.22 2.05
CA TYR A 109 -15.18 -8.39 1.72
C TYR A 109 -15.69 -7.09 1.09
N HIS A 110 -16.09 -7.15 -0.18
CA HIS A 110 -16.28 -5.98 -1.04
C HIS A 110 -15.03 -5.10 -1.02
N ARG A 111 -14.99 -4.04 -0.22
CA ARG A 111 -13.80 -3.16 -0.07
C ARG A 111 -13.40 -2.97 1.39
N LYS A 112 -14.04 -3.68 2.32
CA LYS A 112 -13.70 -3.63 3.76
C LYS A 112 -12.65 -4.70 4.04
N ARG A 113 -11.58 -4.32 4.74
CA ARG A 113 -10.61 -5.24 5.33
C ARG A 113 -11.19 -5.72 6.67
N ARG A 114 -11.35 -7.03 6.84
CA ARG A 114 -11.93 -7.63 8.06
C ARG A 114 -10.89 -8.29 8.97
N ARG A 115 -9.63 -8.31 8.55
CA ARG A 115 -8.52 -8.95 9.27
C ARG A 115 -7.35 -7.98 9.35
N HIS A 116 -6.53 -8.14 10.38
CA HIS A 116 -5.35 -7.34 10.67
C HIS A 116 -4.16 -7.73 9.78
N ALA A 117 -4.31 -7.51 8.47
CA ALA A 117 -3.29 -7.97 7.52
C ALA A 117 -2.11 -7.04 7.32
N MET A 118 -2.26 -5.78 7.72
CA MET A 118 -1.20 -4.81 7.67
C MET A 118 -0.86 -4.41 9.08
N GLN A 119 0.34 -4.79 9.50
CA GLN A 119 0.91 -4.31 10.74
C GLN A 119 1.62 -2.97 10.50
N PHE A 120 1.98 -2.27 11.57
CA PHE A 120 2.73 -1.03 11.49
C PHE A 120 3.48 -0.70 12.76
N CYS A 121 4.57 0.05 12.60
CA CYS A 121 5.22 0.74 13.71
C CYS A 121 4.69 2.19 13.77
N PRO A 122 4.03 2.62 14.87
CA PRO A 122 3.56 4.00 14.99
C PRO A 122 4.72 5.00 14.98
N LEU A 123 5.89 4.64 15.50
CA LEU A 123 7.07 5.50 15.53
C LEU A 123 7.69 5.68 14.14
N CYS A 124 7.77 4.61 13.32
CA CYS A 124 8.18 4.76 11.92
C CYS A 124 7.24 5.71 11.17
N LEU A 125 5.93 5.49 11.28
CA LEU A 125 4.96 6.33 10.58
C LEU A 125 5.02 7.80 11.03
N ALA A 126 5.32 8.07 12.30
CA ALA A 126 5.46 9.43 12.82
C ALA A 126 6.78 10.12 12.41
N GLN A 127 7.86 9.36 12.28
CA GLN A 127 9.21 9.90 11.97
C GLN A 127 9.48 9.98 10.47
N ASP A 128 8.82 9.16 9.65
CA ASP A 128 8.96 9.20 8.21
C ASP A 128 8.52 10.56 7.65
N ALA A 129 9.43 11.28 6.98
CA ALA A 129 9.10 12.56 6.32
C ALA A 129 7.95 12.44 5.31
N SER A 130 7.77 11.25 4.74
CA SER A 130 6.58 10.86 3.97
C SER A 130 6.21 9.44 4.41
N PRO A 131 5.23 9.29 5.32
CA PRO A 131 4.87 8.01 5.92
C PRO A 131 4.45 6.98 4.89
N TYR A 132 4.90 5.75 5.06
CA TYR A 132 4.61 4.65 4.15
C TYR A 132 4.50 3.31 4.88
N TYR A 133 3.76 2.38 4.30
CA TYR A 133 3.63 1.04 4.86
C TYR A 133 4.66 0.11 4.24
N ARG A 134 5.34 -0.62 5.13
CA ARG A 134 6.38 -1.56 4.74
C ARG A 134 5.76 -2.87 4.26
N ARG A 135 6.33 -3.46 3.22
CA ARG A 135 5.95 -4.75 2.66
C ARG A 135 6.22 -5.87 3.66
N SER A 136 7.32 -5.80 4.40
CA SER A 136 7.62 -6.74 5.49
C SER A 136 6.51 -6.79 6.55
N TRP A 137 5.77 -5.71 6.80
CA TRP A 137 4.67 -5.68 7.77
C TRP A 137 3.41 -6.45 7.34
N ARG A 138 3.42 -7.09 6.16
CA ARG A 138 2.41 -8.08 5.74
C ARG A 138 2.79 -9.50 6.13
N LEU A 139 3.99 -9.73 6.65
CA LEU A 139 4.53 -11.06 6.91
C LEU A 139 4.25 -11.47 8.36
N ALA A 140 3.80 -12.71 8.57
CA ALA A 140 3.46 -13.21 9.91
C ALA A 140 4.67 -13.27 10.88
N LEU A 141 5.89 -13.32 10.34
CA LEU A 141 7.14 -13.26 11.08
C LEU A 141 7.51 -11.84 11.56
N SER A 142 6.89 -10.80 11.01
CA SER A 142 7.12 -9.42 11.44
C SER A 142 6.34 -9.16 12.71
N THR A 143 6.93 -9.45 13.87
CA THR A 143 6.27 -9.23 15.16
C THR A 143 6.71 -7.92 15.81
N PHE A 144 7.96 -7.50 15.61
CA PHE A 144 8.51 -6.25 16.14
C PHE A 144 9.11 -5.36 15.05
N CYS A 145 9.17 -4.06 15.33
CA CYS A 145 9.87 -3.10 14.49
C CYS A 145 11.38 -3.22 14.72
N THR A 146 12.15 -3.50 13.68
CA THR A 146 13.62 -3.61 13.74
C THR A 146 14.34 -2.27 13.89
N VAL A 147 13.61 -1.15 13.86
CA VAL A 147 14.16 0.21 13.99
C VAL A 147 13.92 0.77 15.39
N HIS A 148 12.78 0.44 16.01
CA HIS A 148 12.33 1.02 17.28
C HIS A 148 12.16 0.00 18.40
N ASP A 149 12.39 -1.28 18.13
CA ASP A 149 12.32 -2.39 19.09
C ASP A 149 10.99 -2.48 19.87
N ILE A 150 9.89 -2.13 19.20
CA ILE A 150 8.53 -2.25 19.75
C ILE A 150 7.72 -3.29 18.97
N MET A 151 6.74 -3.89 19.64
CA MET A 151 5.75 -4.75 18.98
C MET A 151 5.01 -3.96 17.89
N LEU A 152 4.86 -4.56 16.71
CA LEU A 152 4.08 -3.94 15.65
C LEU A 152 2.60 -3.96 16.01
N HIS A 153 1.93 -2.85 15.76
CA HIS A 153 0.49 -2.74 15.92
C HIS A 153 -0.19 -3.37 14.70
N GLU A 154 -1.33 -4.05 14.92
CA GLU A 154 -2.07 -4.75 13.88
C GLU A 154 -3.45 -4.09 13.58
N CYS A 155 -3.88 -3.21 14.49
CA CYS A 155 -5.11 -2.43 14.40
C CYS A 155 -4.95 -1.05 15.08
N CYS A 156 -5.96 -0.20 14.96
CA CYS A 156 -6.01 1.05 15.72
C CYS A 156 -6.19 0.76 17.22
N PRO A 157 -5.34 1.31 18.12
CA PRO A 157 -5.48 1.08 19.56
C PRO A 157 -6.74 1.72 20.18
N SER A 158 -7.38 2.68 19.48
CA SER A 158 -8.57 3.38 19.99
C SER A 158 -9.89 2.75 19.54
N CYS A 159 -9.96 2.23 18.32
CA CYS A 159 -11.21 1.72 17.75
C CYS A 159 -11.14 0.27 17.26
N GLU A 160 -9.96 -0.37 17.39
CA GLU A 160 -9.69 -1.76 17.02
C GLU A 160 -9.93 -2.11 15.54
N GLU A 161 -10.27 -1.13 14.69
CA GLU A 161 -10.46 -1.38 13.27
C GLU A 161 -9.11 -1.69 12.58
N PRO A 162 -9.11 -2.62 11.61
CA PRO A 162 -7.91 -2.94 10.84
C PRO A 162 -7.39 -1.73 10.05
N VAL A 163 -6.08 -1.71 9.81
CA VAL A 163 -5.44 -0.70 8.98
C VAL A 163 -6.05 -0.67 7.57
N ALA A 164 -6.57 0.50 7.18
CA ALA A 164 -7.18 0.74 5.88
C ALA A 164 -6.75 2.09 5.28
N PHE A 165 -5.45 2.35 5.21
CA PHE A 165 -4.87 3.63 4.75
C PHE A 165 -5.35 4.05 3.35
N HIS A 166 -5.69 3.11 2.47
CA HIS A 166 -6.26 3.38 1.14
C HIS A 166 -7.65 4.03 1.18
N ARG A 167 -8.30 4.12 2.35
CA ARG A 167 -9.59 4.78 2.55
C ARG A 167 -9.45 6.19 3.15
N GLN A 168 -8.23 6.68 3.34
CA GLN A 168 -8.00 8.05 3.78
C GLN A 168 -8.58 9.04 2.76
N GLU A 169 -9.33 10.03 3.24
CA GLU A 169 -9.80 11.13 2.40
C GLU A 169 -8.68 12.17 2.21
N LEU A 170 -8.77 12.96 1.13
CA LEU A 170 -7.93 14.14 0.99
C LEU A 170 -8.44 15.26 1.91
N GLY A 171 -7.55 15.78 2.75
CA GLY A 171 -7.79 16.92 3.63
C GLY A 171 -8.21 16.54 5.05
N ASP A 172 -7.86 17.41 5.99
CA ASP A 172 -8.27 17.28 7.38
C ASP A 172 -9.76 17.59 7.52
N ARG A 173 -10.60 16.56 7.49
CA ARG A 173 -11.97 16.70 8.01
C ARG A 173 -12.02 16.78 9.55
N TRP A 174 -10.87 16.61 10.21
CA TRP A 174 -10.73 16.56 11.68
C TRP A 174 -9.66 17.53 12.20
N THR A 175 -9.58 18.76 11.69
CA THR A 175 -8.89 19.87 12.39
C THR A 175 -9.78 20.48 13.49
N SER A 176 -10.44 19.62 14.26
CA SER A 176 -11.06 20.03 15.52
C SER A 176 -11.12 18.83 16.47
N ARG A 177 -10.26 18.93 17.50
CA ARG A 177 -10.15 18.08 18.70
C ARG A 177 -9.26 16.83 18.59
N ILE A 178 -7.95 17.08 18.65
CA ILE A 178 -7.09 16.30 19.54
C ILE A 178 -6.43 17.32 20.46
N ILE A 179 -7.01 17.48 21.64
CA ILE A 179 -6.33 18.03 22.82
C ILE A 179 -5.77 16.79 23.51
N TRP A 180 -4.48 16.80 23.83
CA TRP A 180 -3.74 15.73 24.50
C TRP A 180 -4.44 15.25 25.77
#